data_AF-A0A523A5K3-F1
#
_entry.id   AF-A0A523A5K3-F1
#
_cell.length_a   1.000
_cell.length_b   1.000
_cell.length_c   1.000
_cell.angle_alpha   90.00
_cell.angle_beta   90.00
_cell.angle_gamma   90.00
#
_symmetry.space_group_name_H-M   'P 1'
#
loop_
_entity.id
_entity.type
_entity.pdbx_description
1 polymer ?
#
loop_
_entity_poly.entity_id
_entity_poly.type
_entity_poly.pdbx_seq_one_letter_code
_entity_poly.pdbx_strand_id
1 'polypeptide(L)' 'MAKESSPLLGRQRRRGRKFGCHCCRRGTPFCWNCPCGFAICAGCFRENRWGLSNGPTWICPDCGRVRMV' A
#
# COMPACT_ATOMS: atom_id res chain seq x y z
N MET A 1 -31.38 -12.53 -16.07
CA MET A 1 -29.90 -12.43 -16.15
C MET A 1 -29.32 -12.37 -14.74
N ALA A 2 -28.34 -13.23 -14.43
CA ALA A 2 -27.70 -13.35 -13.12
C ALA A 2 -26.52 -12.36 -12.95
N LYS A 3 -26.36 -11.74 -11.77
CA LYS A 3 -25.09 -11.40 -11.05
C LYS A 3 -25.43 -11.00 -9.59
N GLU A 4 -25.36 -11.91 -8.62
CA GLU A 4 -24.23 -12.23 -7.72
C GLU A 4 -23.92 -11.22 -6.60
N SER A 5 -24.32 -11.64 -5.38
CA SER A 5 -23.62 -11.54 -4.08
C SER A 5 -23.28 -10.19 -3.41
N SER A 6 -24.09 -9.89 -2.39
CA SER A 6 -23.78 -9.32 -1.06
C SER A 6 -22.34 -9.58 -0.53
N PRO A 7 -21.78 -8.78 0.42
CA PRO A 7 -22.54 -8.29 1.57
C PRO A 7 -22.25 -6.86 2.09
N LEU A 8 -23.33 -6.27 2.62
CA LEU A 8 -23.44 -5.60 3.92
C LEU A 8 -22.22 -4.77 4.34
N LEU A 9 -22.41 -3.46 4.25
CA LEU A 9 -21.57 -2.38 4.77
C LEU A 9 -21.39 -2.51 6.30
N GLY A 10 -20.60 -3.50 6.70
CA GLY A 10 -20.25 -3.76 8.08
C GLY A 10 -19.43 -2.60 8.60
N ARG A 11 -19.97 -1.92 9.61
CA ARG A 11 -19.28 -0.99 10.53
C ARG A 11 -17.93 -1.59 10.94
N GLN A 12 -16.88 -1.34 10.16
CA GLN A 12 -15.54 -1.82 10.49
C GLN A 12 -15.01 -0.97 11.63
N ARG A 13 -15.12 -1.55 12.82
CA ARG A 13 -14.44 -1.19 14.05
C ARG A 13 -13.06 -0.61 13.73
N ARG A 14 -12.74 0.53 14.36
CA ARG A 14 -11.42 1.17 14.42
C ARG A 14 -10.40 0.21 15.04
N ARG A 15 -10.06 -0.89 14.35
CA ARG A 15 -8.93 -1.77 14.69
C ARG A 15 -7.70 -0.98 14.32
N GLY A 16 -6.81 -0.76 15.30
CA GLY A 16 -5.64 0.13 15.20
C GLY A 16 -5.01 0.06 13.81
N ARG A 17 -4.77 1.23 13.21
CA ARG A 17 -4.30 1.42 11.83
C ARG A 17 -3.07 0.55 11.55
N LYS A 18 -3.26 -0.73 11.24
CA LYS A 18 -2.24 -1.56 10.63
C LYS A 18 -2.11 -0.99 9.24
N PHE A 19 -1.02 -0.27 8.97
CA PHE A 19 -0.74 0.29 7.65
C PHE A 19 -0.76 -0.88 6.66
N GLY A 20 -1.87 -0.99 5.92
CA GLY A 20 -2.06 -2.05 4.95
C GLY A 20 -1.26 -1.70 3.71
N CYS A 21 -0.37 -2.59 3.29
CA CYS A 21 0.28 -2.44 1.99
C CYS A 21 -0.79 -2.40 0.89
N HIS A 22 -0.71 -1.44 -0.03
CA HIS A 22 -1.62 -1.35 -1.15
C HIS A 22 -1.57 -2.60 -2.06
N CYS A 23 -0.36 -3.16 -2.28
CA CYS A 23 -0.17 -4.32 -3.14
C CYS A 23 -0.72 -5.62 -2.53
N CYS A 24 -0.37 -5.93 -1.27
CA CYS A 24 -0.69 -7.23 -0.67
C CYS A 24 -1.74 -7.17 0.45
N ARG A 25 -2.19 -5.98 0.85
CA ARG A 25 -3.17 -5.72 1.93
C ARG A 25 -2.83 -6.37 3.27
N ARG A 26 -1.59 -6.85 3.45
CA ARG A 26 -1.08 -7.40 4.70
C ARG A 26 -0.70 -6.26 5.63
N GLY A 27 -1.07 -6.40 6.91
CA GLY A 27 -0.61 -5.51 7.97
C GLY A 27 0.77 -5.93 8.41
N THR A 28 1.81 -5.33 7.82
CA THR A 28 3.20 -5.56 8.21
C THR A 28 3.63 -4.58 9.30
N PRO A 29 4.64 -4.93 10.13
CA PRO A 29 5.14 -4.02 11.16
C PRO A 29 5.83 -2.78 10.57
N PHE A 30 6.34 -2.90 9.34
CA PHE A 30 7.01 -1.83 8.63
C PHE A 30 6.38 -1.61 7.25
N CYS A 31 5.94 -0.38 6.98
CA CYS A 31 5.39 0.06 5.72
C CYS A 31 5.98 1.42 5.35
N TRP A 32 6.46 1.54 4.11
CA TRP A 32 6.77 2.82 3.49
C TRP A 32 5.48 3.55 3.24
N ASN A 33 5.25 4.63 3.98
CA ASN A 33 4.05 5.45 3.83
C ASN A 33 4.34 6.66 2.96
N CYS A 34 3.32 7.07 2.21
CA CYS A 34 3.29 8.27 1.41
C CYS A 34 2.19 9.20 1.93
N PRO A 35 2.44 10.51 2.13
CA PRO A 35 1.43 11.56 2.26
C PRO A 35 0.28 11.50 1.26
N CYS A 36 0.48 10.94 0.06
CA CYS A 36 -0.59 10.68 -0.89
C CYS A 36 -1.64 9.65 -0.40
N GLY A 37 -1.35 8.92 0.67
CA GLY A 37 -2.19 7.83 1.18
C GLY A 37 -1.70 6.43 0.79
N PHE A 38 -0.68 6.34 -0.08
CA PHE A 38 -0.08 5.07 -0.45
C PHE A 38 0.79 4.50 0.66
N ALA A 39 0.64 3.21 0.96
CA ALA A 39 1.53 2.49 1.85
C ALA A 39 2.00 1.20 1.17
N ILE A 40 3.30 0.91 1.21
CA ILE A 40 3.87 -0.32 0.64
C ILE A 40 4.78 -1.01 1.65
N CYS A 41 4.63 -2.32 1.81
CA CYS A 41 5.50 -3.09 2.69
C CYS A 41 6.89 -3.26 2.06
N ALA A 42 7.92 -3.47 2.90
CA ALA A 42 9.29 -3.67 2.42
C ALA A 42 9.43 -4.86 1.43
N GLY A 43 8.59 -5.89 1.55
CA GLY A 43 8.58 -7.03 0.64
C GLY A 43 8.17 -6.63 -0.78
N CYS A 44 6.99 -6.03 -0.94
CA CYS A 44 6.52 -5.52 -2.24
C CYS A 44 7.44 -4.43 -2.79
N PHE A 45 7.96 -3.56 -1.92
CA PHE A 45 8.92 -2.56 -2.33
C PHE A 45 10.22 -3.17 -2.88
N ARG A 46 10.71 -4.27 -2.30
CA ARG A 46 11.92 -4.96 -2.77
C ARG A 46 11.68 -5.71 -4.07
N GLU A 47 10.52 -6.36 -4.22
CA GLU A 47 10.10 -7.04 -5.45
C GLU A 47 10.02 -6.04 -6.62
N ASN A 48 9.42 -4.89 -6.39
CA ASN A 48 9.22 -3.84 -7.39
C ASN A 48 10.33 -2.77 -7.37
N ARG A 49 11.47 -3.03 -6.72
CA ARG A 49 12.55 -2.05 -6.56
C ARG A 49 13.10 -1.57 -7.90
N TRP A 50 13.16 -2.46 -8.89
CA TRP A 50 13.64 -2.18 -10.23
C TRP A 50 12.80 -1.12 -10.98
N GLY A 51 11.55 -0.89 -10.58
CA GLY A 51 10.67 0.12 -11.17
C GLY A 51 10.19 1.21 -10.18
N LEU A 52 10.32 0.98 -8.87
CA LEU A 52 9.92 1.92 -7.81
C LEU A 52 11.08 2.67 -7.19
N SER A 53 12.34 2.34 -7.49
CA SER A 53 13.50 3.00 -6.89
C SER A 53 14.58 3.20 -7.92
N ASN A 54 15.14 4.41 -7.96
CA ASN A 54 16.28 4.74 -8.82
C ASN A 54 17.62 4.64 -8.06
N GLY A 55 17.66 3.88 -6.95
CA GLY A 55 18.84 3.71 -6.09
C GLY A 55 18.68 4.41 -4.75
N PRO A 56 19.08 5.71 -4.61
CA PRO A 56 18.99 6.45 -3.35
C PRO A 56 17.58 6.98 -3.05
N THR A 57 16.67 6.90 -4.01
CA THR A 57 15.32 7.46 -3.89
C THR A 57 14.26 6.45 -4.32
N TRP A 58 13.13 6.46 -3.62
CA TRP A 58 11.96 5.67 -4.01
C TRP A 58 10.87 6.55 -4.59
N ILE A 59 10.22 6.08 -5.64
CA ILE A 59 9.19 6.77 -6.40
C ILE A 59 7.85 6.15 -6.02
N CYS A 60 6.91 6.97 -5.58
CA CYS A 60 5.57 6.48 -5.29
C CYS A 60 4.82 6.21 -6.61
N PRO A 61 4.22 5.02 -6.82
CA PRO A 61 3.51 4.70 -8.05
C PRO A 61 2.18 5.44 -8.19
N ASP A 62 1.60 5.88 -7.06
CA ASP A 62 0.29 6.54 -7.04
C ASP A 62 0.39 8.04 -7.36
N CYS A 63 1.40 8.72 -6.82
CA CYS A 63 1.59 10.16 -7.02
C CYS A 63 2.82 10.55 -7.83
N GLY A 64 3.64 9.58 -8.27
CA GLY A 64 4.87 9.81 -9.02
C GLY A 64 5.97 10.57 -8.26
N ARG A 65 5.76 10.89 -6.97
CA ARG A 65 6.68 11.74 -6.22
C ARG A 65 7.91 10.94 -5.79
N VAL A 66 9.08 11.48 -6.13
CA VAL A 66 10.38 10.97 -5.68
C VAL A 66 10.55 11.30 -4.20
N ARG A 67 10.89 10.28 -3.40
CA ARG A 67 11.20 10.37 -1.98
C ARG A 67 12.66 10.02 -1.80
N MET A 68 13.42 10.99 -1.33
CA MET A 68 14.74 10.75 -0.77
C MET A 68 14.53 10.29 0.66
N VAL A 69 15.18 9.19 1.05
CA VAL A 69 15.21 8.73 2.46
C VAL A 69 16.40 9.33 3.16
#